data_AF-A0A967GSN4-F1
#
_entry.id   AF-A0A967GSN4-F1
#
_cell.length_a   1.000
_cell.length_b   1.000
_cell.length_c   1.000
_cell.angle_alpha   90.00
_cell.angle_beta   90.00
_cell.angle_gamma   90.00
#
_symmetry.space_group_name_H-M   'P 1'
#
loop_
_entity.id
_entity.type
_entity.pdbx_description
1 polymer ?
#
loop_
_entity_poly.entity_id
_entity_poly.type
_entity_poly.pdbx_seq_one_letter_code
_entity_poly.pdbx_strand_id
1 'polypeptide(L)'
;MDRVLRECRLRLGLRRPVRTRIHPECLSPSMAGLFRPVIYLPDSSRAWCGDTLRMVILHELGHVARRDLWTSLAARVACLVHWFNPLVWWLRSRLMAQCEFACDAKVIEVGADPAHYATALCDVAQSGALPRASLAMAGRASLRQRVERVVRRQRQQKSLLVGAALLLTVSASLALSVVRLSPPQLALGSGGSEAELYTPGEIQLRLNA
;
A
#
# COMPACT_ATOMS: atom_id res chain seq x y z
N MET A 1 -6.54 23.01 15.97
CA MET A 1 -5.22 22.37 15.78
C MET A 1 -5.05 21.13 16.66
N ASP A 2 -4.96 21.28 17.98
CA ASP A 2 -4.54 20.20 18.90
C ASP A 2 -5.45 18.97 18.89
N ARG A 3 -6.76 19.17 18.73
CA ARG A 3 -7.73 18.08 18.58
C ARG A 3 -7.43 17.22 17.35
N VAL A 4 -7.20 17.86 16.19
CA VAL A 4 -6.89 17.20 14.92
C VAL A 4 -5.54 16.46 15.02
N LEU A 5 -4.54 17.10 15.63
CA LEU A 5 -3.24 16.48 15.89
C LEU A 5 -3.36 15.20 16.73
N ARG A 6 -4.12 15.25 17.84
CA ARG A 6 -4.35 14.08 18.69
C ARG A 6 -5.05 12.96 17.93
N GLU A 7 -6.08 13.28 17.15
CA GLU A 7 -6.81 12.29 16.38
C GLU A 7 -5.91 11.60 15.33
N CYS A 8 -5.18 12.37 14.52
CA CYS A 8 -4.28 11.81 13.51
C CYS A 8 -3.15 10.99 14.15
N ARG A 9 -2.63 11.43 15.31
CA ARG A 9 -1.60 10.70 16.07
C ARG A 9 -2.10 9.33 16.51
N LEU A 10 -3.33 9.24 17.01
CA LEU A 10 -3.96 7.98 17.41
C LEU A 10 -4.18 7.06 16.20
N ARG A 11 -4.67 7.60 15.08
CA ARG A 11 -4.86 6.83 13.85
C ARG A 11 -3.55 6.22 13.30
N LEU A 12 -2.42 6.89 13.51
CA LEU A 12 -1.10 6.39 13.13
C LEU A 12 -0.42 5.51 14.20
N GLY A 13 -1.07 5.25 15.33
CA GLY A 13 -0.50 4.45 16.43
C GLY A 13 0.73 5.09 17.10
N LEU A 14 0.90 6.41 16.98
CA LEU A 14 2.08 7.10 17.46
C LEU A 14 2.05 7.31 18.98
N ARG A 15 2.93 6.62 19.71
CA ARG A 15 3.06 6.76 21.18
C ARG A 15 3.78 8.03 21.62
N ARG A 16 4.78 8.48 20.85
CA ARG A 16 5.57 9.68 21.18
C ARG A 16 4.73 10.97 21.10
N PRO A 17 5.02 11.98 21.93
CA PRO A 17 4.43 13.30 21.79
C PRO A 17 5.00 14.00 20.56
N VAL A 18 4.12 14.60 19.77
CA VAL A 18 4.47 15.48 18.64
C VAL A 18 3.83 16.83 18.93
N ARG A 19 4.57 17.93 18.73
CA ARG A 19 4.05 19.28 18.94
C ARG A 19 3.84 19.97 17.60
N THR A 20 2.86 20.86 17.53
CA THR A 20 2.65 21.75 16.39
C THR A 20 3.00 23.18 16.77
N ARG A 21 3.65 23.92 15.88
CA ARG A 21 3.91 25.35 16.00
C ARG A 21 3.58 26.04 14.69
N ILE A 22 3.03 27.25 14.77
CA ILE A 22 2.86 28.12 13.60
C ILE A 22 4.03 29.07 13.59
N HIS A 23 4.66 29.26 12.43
CA HIS A 23 5.77 30.19 12.29
C HIS A 23 5.59 31.04 11.01
N PRO A 24 5.69 32.38 11.10
CA PRO A 24 5.38 33.27 9.97
C PRO A 24 6.35 33.11 8.78
N GLU A 25 7.61 32.76 9.04
CA GLU A 25 8.61 32.51 7.98
C GLU A 25 8.51 31.10 7.37
N CYS A 26 7.64 30.24 7.92
CA CYS A 26 7.45 28.90 7.39
C CYS A 26 6.56 28.99 6.16
N LEU A 27 7.13 28.81 4.98
CA LEU A 27 6.36 28.86 3.73
C LEU A 27 5.58 27.55 3.49
N SER A 28 6.07 26.41 3.96
CA SER A 28 5.39 25.12 3.86
C SER A 28 5.28 24.41 5.20
N PRO A 29 4.33 23.49 5.37
CA PRO A 29 4.43 22.45 6.39
C PRO A 29 5.83 21.84 6.37
N SER A 30 6.46 21.75 7.53
CA SER A 30 7.78 21.16 7.67
C SER A 30 7.98 20.59 9.07
N MET A 31 8.96 19.73 9.23
CA MET A 31 9.25 19.10 10.51
C MET A 31 10.70 19.26 10.93
N ALA A 32 10.90 19.47 12.24
CA ALA A 32 12.22 19.49 12.84
C ALA A 32 12.27 18.74 14.16
N GLY A 33 13.49 18.39 14.60
CA GLY A 33 13.75 17.71 15.87
C GLY A 33 13.75 16.18 15.74
N LEU A 34 14.93 15.57 15.87
CA LEU A 34 15.10 14.13 15.70
C LEU A 34 14.44 13.29 16.80
N PHE A 35 14.58 13.73 18.06
CA PHE A 35 14.07 13.01 19.23
C PHE A 35 12.70 13.52 19.71
N ARG A 36 12.46 14.83 19.55
CA ARG A 36 11.21 15.50 19.92
C ARG A 36 10.68 16.24 18.68
N PRO A 37 10.00 15.53 17.77
CA PRO A 37 9.55 16.11 16.51
C PRO A 37 8.52 17.21 16.74
N VAL A 38 8.73 18.32 16.03
CA VAL A 38 7.84 19.48 16.00
C VAL A 38 7.45 19.71 14.54
N ILE A 39 6.14 19.78 14.30
CA ILE A 39 5.55 20.15 13.01
C ILE A 39 5.39 21.67 13.00
N TYR A 40 6.03 22.32 12.04
CA TYR A 40 5.88 23.74 11.76
C TYR A 40 4.86 23.91 10.63
N LEU A 41 3.91 24.81 10.84
CA LEU A 41 2.89 25.15 9.87
C LEU A 41 3.03 26.62 9.45
N PRO A 42 2.72 26.93 8.18
CA PRO A 42 2.66 28.31 7.70
C PRO A 42 1.52 29.07 8.39
N ASP A 43 1.59 30.40 8.46
CA ASP A 43 0.50 31.19 9.04
C ASP A 43 -0.82 31.04 8.25
N SER A 44 -0.71 30.80 6.93
CA SER A 44 -1.85 30.45 6.05
C SER A 44 -2.61 29.20 6.50
N SER A 45 -1.99 28.32 7.29
CA SER A 45 -2.65 27.12 7.84
C SER A 45 -3.83 27.43 8.76
N ARG A 46 -3.89 28.65 9.31
CA ARG A 46 -5.03 29.10 10.11
C ARG A 46 -6.32 29.20 9.31
N ALA A 47 -6.21 29.48 8.00
CA ALA A 47 -7.34 29.63 7.09
C ALA A 47 -7.75 28.30 6.43
N TRP A 48 -7.02 27.21 6.68
CA TRP A 48 -7.34 25.92 6.07
C TRP A 48 -8.61 25.32 6.68
N CYS A 49 -9.42 24.69 5.83
CA CYS A 49 -10.56 23.92 6.31
C CYS A 49 -10.08 22.72 7.15
N GLY A 50 -10.98 22.18 7.97
CA GLY A 50 -10.67 21.08 8.89
C GLY A 50 -10.09 19.85 8.18
N ASP A 51 -10.58 19.53 6.99
CA ASP A 51 -10.14 18.38 6.20
C ASP A 51 -8.74 18.58 5.61
N THR A 52 -8.46 19.73 5.02
CA THR A 52 -7.11 20.06 4.51
C THR A 52 -6.08 20.03 5.64
N LEU A 53 -6.39 20.68 6.77
CA LEU A 53 -5.51 20.67 7.94
C LEU A 53 -5.26 19.25 8.44
N ARG A 54 -6.31 18.43 8.49
CA ARG A 54 -6.24 17.03 8.90
C ARG A 54 -5.35 16.21 7.96
N MET A 55 -5.51 16.37 6.65
CA MET A 55 -4.70 15.67 5.64
C MET A 55 -3.23 16.06 5.74
N VAL A 56 -2.92 17.35 5.86
CA VAL A 56 -1.54 17.83 6.03
C VAL A 56 -0.93 17.29 7.33
N ILE A 57 -1.63 17.40 8.46
CA ILE A 57 -1.12 16.87 9.73
C ILE A 57 -0.90 15.36 9.66
N LEU A 58 -1.81 14.61 9.01
CA LEU A 58 -1.67 13.16 8.85
C LEU A 58 -0.44 12.81 8.00
N HIS A 59 -0.17 13.58 6.95
CA HIS A 59 1.03 13.45 6.12
C HIS A 59 2.32 13.73 6.92
N GLU A 60 2.39 14.86 7.61
CA GLU A 60 3.57 15.19 8.44
C GLU A 60 3.80 14.16 9.55
N LEU A 61 2.74 13.72 10.23
CA LEU A 61 2.85 12.64 11.22
C LEU A 61 3.27 11.29 10.59
N GLY A 62 2.96 11.05 9.32
CA GLY A 62 3.45 9.88 8.57
C GLY A 62 4.97 9.87 8.48
N HIS A 63 5.58 11.02 8.15
CA HIS A 63 7.03 11.18 8.19
C HIS A 63 7.61 10.98 9.58
N VAL A 64 6.90 11.43 10.63
CA VAL A 64 7.29 11.18 12.01
C VAL A 64 7.33 9.68 12.20
N ALA A 65 6.21 8.98 12.01
CA ALA A 65 6.05 7.54 12.21
C ALA A 65 7.13 6.72 11.52
N ARG A 66 7.49 7.08 10.29
CA ARG A 66 8.52 6.40 9.49
C ARG A 66 9.96 6.83 9.81
N ARG A 67 10.15 7.78 10.73
CA ARG A 67 11.46 8.33 11.15
C ARG A 67 12.22 8.96 9.98
N ASP A 68 11.52 9.60 9.04
CA ASP A 68 12.14 10.14 7.83
C ASP A 68 13.19 11.24 8.11
N LEU A 69 13.13 11.91 9.27
CA LEU A 69 14.19 12.82 9.73
C LEU A 69 15.54 12.09 9.92
N TRP A 70 15.52 10.87 10.45
CA TRP A 70 16.73 10.05 10.61
C TRP A 70 17.26 9.60 9.26
N THR A 71 16.36 9.17 8.37
CA THR A 71 16.71 8.82 6.98
C THR A 71 17.33 10.00 6.25
N SER A 72 16.78 11.21 6.40
CA SER A 72 17.32 12.43 5.80
C SER A 72 18.69 12.79 6.38
N LEU A 73 18.87 12.64 7.70
CA LEU A 73 20.17 12.87 8.35
C LEU A 73 21.22 11.89 7.83
N ALA A 74 20.93 10.59 7.81
CA ALA A 74 21.85 9.57 7.31
C ALA A 74 22.24 9.84 5.85
N ALA A 75 21.29 10.21 5.00
CA ALA A 75 21.56 10.57 3.60
C ALA A 75 22.44 11.82 3.48
N ARG A 76 22.25 12.84 4.34
CA ARG A 76 23.10 14.04 4.36
C ARG A 76 24.51 13.72 4.83
N VAL A 77 24.66 12.88 5.86
CA VAL A 77 25.98 12.42 6.32
C VAL A 77 26.69 11.63 5.22
N ALA A 78 25.98 10.75 4.50
CA ALA A 78 26.53 10.05 3.35
C ALA A 78 27.00 11.02 2.24
N CYS A 79 26.20 12.05 1.92
CA CYS A 79 26.62 13.10 0.99
C CYS A 79 27.81 13.91 1.49
N LEU A 80 27.94 14.15 2.80
CA LEU A 80 29.10 14.86 3.38
C LEU A 80 30.38 14.01 3.24
N VAL A 81 30.32 12.73 3.57
CA VAL A 81 31.45 11.80 3.45
C VAL A 81 31.86 11.60 1.98
N HIS A 82 30.87 11.46 1.10
CA HIS A 82 31.06 11.23 -0.33
C HIS A 82 30.73 12.47 -1.18
N TRP A 83 31.14 13.65 -0.72
CA TRP A 83 30.76 14.93 -1.35
C TRP A 83 31.11 15.00 -2.84
N PHE A 84 32.21 14.35 -3.25
CA PHE A 84 32.68 14.27 -4.63
C PHE A 84 31.92 13.25 -5.50
N ASN A 85 31.12 12.36 -4.92
CA ASN A 85 30.45 11.28 -5.66
C ASN A 85 29.04 11.71 -6.14
N PRO A 86 28.83 11.96 -7.44
CA PRO A 86 27.52 12.37 -7.98
C PRO A 86 26.42 11.32 -7.75
N LEU A 87 26.76 10.03 -7.64
CA LEU A 87 25.79 8.97 -7.42
C LEU A 87 25.12 9.07 -6.05
N VAL A 88 25.83 9.54 -5.02
CA VAL A 88 25.27 9.67 -3.67
C VAL A 88 24.24 10.80 -3.62
N TRP A 89 24.49 11.89 -4.36
CA TRP A 89 23.52 12.97 -4.53
C TRP A 89 22.26 12.50 -5.27
N TRP A 90 22.43 11.71 -6.33
CA TRP A 90 21.31 11.10 -7.05
C TRP A 90 20.52 10.14 -6.15
N LEU A 91 21.20 9.28 -5.39
CA LEU A 91 20.58 8.33 -4.47
C LEU A 91 19.81 9.05 -3.37
N ARG A 92 20.37 10.13 -2.82
CA ARG A 92 19.65 11.00 -1.86
C ARG A 92 18.36 11.53 -2.46
N SER A 93 18.38 12.04 -3.69
CA SER A 93 17.16 12.53 -4.37
C SER A 93 16.13 11.42 -4.57
N ARG A 94 16.56 10.22 -4.96
CA ARG A 94 15.69 9.04 -5.08
C ARG A 94 15.10 8.61 -3.74
N LEU A 95 15.91 8.60 -2.69
CA LEU A 95 15.49 8.22 -1.34
C LEU A 95 14.44 9.19 -0.79
N MET A 96 14.66 10.49 -0.94
CA MET A 96 13.68 11.50 -0.50
C MET A 96 12.36 11.35 -1.27
N ALA A 97 12.41 11.10 -2.59
CA ALA A 97 11.19 10.82 -3.35
C ALA A 97 10.45 9.57 -2.84
N GLN A 98 11.16 8.50 -2.48
CA GLN A 98 10.52 7.30 -1.91
C GLN A 98 9.95 7.52 -0.52
N CYS A 99 10.55 8.40 0.29
CA CYS A 99 9.96 8.81 1.57
C CYS A 99 8.59 9.47 1.36
N GLU A 100 8.47 10.39 0.39
CA GLU A 100 7.18 11.02 0.03
C GLU A 100 6.15 9.97 -0.40
N PHE A 101 6.52 9.08 -1.32
CA PHE A 101 5.61 8.05 -1.84
C PHE A 101 5.15 7.07 -0.76
N ALA A 102 6.05 6.68 0.14
CA ALA A 102 5.72 5.79 1.24
C ALA A 102 4.87 6.49 2.31
N CYS A 103 5.06 7.80 2.50
CA CYS A 103 4.20 8.62 3.35
C CYS A 103 2.78 8.71 2.77
N ASP A 104 2.64 9.08 1.49
CA ASP A 104 1.35 9.12 0.77
C ASP A 104 0.63 7.77 0.84
N ALA A 105 1.37 6.67 0.64
CA ALA A 105 0.83 5.32 0.71
C ALA A 105 0.28 4.97 2.10
N LYS A 106 0.94 5.45 3.17
CA LYS A 106 0.51 5.22 4.56
C LYS A 106 -0.70 6.06 4.93
N VAL A 107 -0.78 7.31 4.45
CA VAL A 107 -1.94 8.19 4.66
C VAL A 107 -3.20 7.54 4.09
N ILE A 108 -3.11 6.96 2.88
CA ILE A 108 -4.21 6.22 2.24
C ILE A 108 -4.57 4.96 3.03
N GLU A 109 -3.56 4.19 3.49
CA GLU A 109 -3.77 2.97 4.28
C GLU A 109 -4.54 3.23 5.59
N VAL A 110 -4.34 4.41 6.19
CA VAL A 110 -4.99 4.84 7.44
C VAL A 110 -6.41 5.38 7.19
N GLY A 111 -6.89 5.31 5.95
CA GLY A 111 -8.29 5.58 5.59
C GLY A 111 -8.54 6.96 4.97
N ALA A 112 -7.51 7.63 4.46
CA ALA A 112 -7.73 8.81 3.61
C ALA A 112 -8.24 8.38 2.23
N ASP A 113 -9.29 9.03 1.73
CA ASP A 113 -9.74 8.81 0.36
C ASP A 113 -8.67 9.26 -0.64
N PRO A 114 -8.21 8.40 -1.57
CA PRO A 114 -7.16 8.73 -2.51
C PRO A 114 -7.45 9.94 -3.41
N ALA A 115 -8.71 10.12 -3.83
CA ALA A 115 -9.08 11.20 -4.75
C ALA A 115 -9.11 12.55 -4.02
N HIS A 116 -9.77 12.62 -2.85
CA HIS A 116 -9.72 13.81 -2.01
C HIS A 116 -8.29 14.16 -1.57
N TYR A 117 -7.47 13.16 -1.25
CA TYR A 117 -6.07 13.39 -0.90
C TYR A 117 -5.27 13.98 -2.07
N ALA A 118 -5.46 13.48 -3.30
CA ALA A 118 -4.82 14.02 -4.49
C ALA A 118 -5.21 15.48 -4.75
N THR A 119 -6.50 15.82 -4.58
CA THR A 119 -6.97 17.21 -4.69
C THR A 119 -6.34 18.10 -3.62
N ALA A 120 -6.32 17.65 -2.36
CA ALA A 120 -5.71 18.41 -1.27
C ALA A 120 -4.21 18.66 -1.49
N LEU A 121 -3.46 17.70 -2.07
CA LEU A 121 -2.07 17.91 -2.46
C LEU A 121 -1.92 19.02 -3.51
N CYS A 122 -2.82 19.08 -4.49
CA CYS A 122 -2.84 20.12 -5.51
C CYS A 122 -3.19 21.49 -4.91
N ASP A 123 -4.14 21.56 -3.97
CA ASP A 123 -4.56 22.80 -3.32
C ASP A 123 -3.45 23.39 -2.46
N VAL A 124 -2.78 22.55 -1.65
CA VAL A 124 -1.63 22.96 -0.84
C VAL A 124 -0.50 23.46 -1.74
N ALA A 125 -0.24 22.80 -2.87
CA ALA A 125 0.78 23.24 -3.82
C ALA A 125 0.44 24.57 -4.52
N GLN A 126 -0.84 24.81 -4.83
CA GLN A 126 -1.32 26.04 -5.48
C GLN A 126 -1.34 27.24 -4.53
N SER A 127 -1.57 27.01 -3.22
CA SER A 127 -1.63 28.06 -2.20
C SER A 127 -0.29 28.81 -1.96
N GLY A 128 0.74 28.55 -2.76
CA GLY A 128 2.08 29.13 -2.59
C GLY A 128 2.82 28.58 -1.36
N ALA A 129 2.21 27.63 -0.64
CA ALA A 129 2.73 27.04 0.58
C ALA A 129 3.85 26.01 0.34
N LEU A 130 4.57 26.08 -0.78
CA LEU A 130 5.73 25.25 -1.10
C LEU A 130 6.90 26.16 -1.43
N PRO A 131 7.99 26.19 -0.63
CA PRO A 131 9.15 26.99 -0.94
C PRO A 131 9.70 26.60 -2.31
N ARG A 132 9.97 27.61 -3.15
CA ARG A 132 10.65 27.43 -4.44
C ARG A 132 11.96 26.62 -4.33
N ALA A 133 12.60 26.62 -3.16
CA ALA A 133 13.80 25.84 -2.86
C ALA A 133 13.53 24.33 -2.61
N SER A 134 12.39 23.95 -1.99
CA SER A 134 11.98 22.53 -1.91
C SER A 134 11.42 22.04 -3.26
N LEU A 135 10.84 22.96 -4.03
CA LEU A 135 10.50 22.76 -5.44
C LEU A 135 11.73 22.76 -6.38
N ALA A 136 12.89 23.27 -5.99
CA ALA A 136 14.08 23.23 -6.84
C ALA A 136 14.80 21.87 -6.77
N MET A 137 14.65 21.13 -5.67
CA MET A 137 15.22 19.78 -5.52
C MET A 137 14.27 18.65 -5.93
N ALA A 138 12.97 18.93 -6.10
CA ALA A 138 11.97 17.93 -6.50
C ALA A 138 10.76 18.46 -7.31
N GLY A 139 10.59 19.78 -7.41
CA GLY A 139 9.32 20.44 -7.62
C GLY A 139 8.67 20.28 -8.98
N ARG A 140 7.33 20.30 -8.93
CA ARG A 140 6.37 19.98 -10.00
C ARG A 140 6.43 18.53 -10.50
N ALA A 141 7.60 18.01 -10.85
CA ALA A 141 7.75 16.60 -11.23
C ALA A 141 7.40 15.66 -10.06
N SER A 142 7.83 15.98 -8.83
CA SER A 142 7.50 15.16 -7.65
C SER A 142 6.01 15.16 -7.32
N LEU A 143 5.35 16.32 -7.34
CA LEU A 143 3.92 16.42 -7.06
C LEU A 143 3.10 15.64 -8.09
N ARG A 144 3.40 15.84 -9.39
CA ARG A 144 2.77 15.08 -10.47
C ARG A 144 2.97 13.57 -10.26
N GLN A 145 4.19 13.13 -9.98
CA GLN A 145 4.49 11.71 -9.74
C GLN A 145 3.74 11.16 -8.52
N ARG A 146 3.55 11.97 -7.47
CA ARG A 146 2.79 11.59 -6.27
C ARG A 146 1.32 11.42 -6.60
N VAL A 147 0.69 12.40 -7.25
CA VAL A 147 -0.71 12.34 -7.70
C VAL A 147 -0.93 11.15 -8.63
N GLU A 148 -0.06 10.96 -9.64
CA GLU A 148 -0.12 9.84 -10.56
C GLU A 148 -0.03 8.49 -9.83
N ARG A 149 0.85 8.35 -8.83
CA ARG A 149 0.94 7.11 -8.03
C ARG A 149 -0.29 6.86 -7.18
N VAL A 150 -0.81 7.89 -6.52
CA VAL A 150 -2.02 7.79 -5.70
C VAL A 150 -3.20 7.30 -6.55
N VAL A 151 -3.42 7.93 -7.71
CA VAL A 151 -4.49 7.57 -8.65
C VAL A 151 -4.26 6.19 -9.27
N ARG A 152 -3.04 5.85 -9.69
CA ARG A 152 -2.73 4.54 -10.28
C ARG A 152 -2.96 3.39 -9.30
N ARG A 153 -2.56 3.57 -8.03
CA ARG A 153 -2.79 2.57 -6.97
C ARG A 153 -4.29 2.29 -6.79
N GLN A 154 -5.12 3.33 -6.79
CA GLN A 154 -6.57 3.20 -6.72
C GLN A 154 -7.14 2.41 -7.92
N ARG A 155 -6.69 2.73 -9.15
CA ARG A 155 -7.13 2.02 -10.36
C ARG A 155 -6.73 0.55 -10.36
N GLN A 156 -5.49 0.22 -9.93
CA GLN A 156 -5.02 -1.16 -9.84
C GLN A 156 -5.82 -1.99 -8.84
N GLN A 157 -6.12 -1.45 -7.64
CA GLN A 157 -6.93 -2.17 -6.66
C GLN A 157 -8.34 -2.48 -7.17
N LYS A 158 -9.00 -1.52 -7.83
CA LYS A 158 -10.33 -1.75 -8.44
C LYS A 158 -10.26 -2.82 -9.54
N SER A 159 -9.23 -2.80 -10.39
CA SER A 159 -9.05 -3.79 -11.45
C SER A 159 -8.82 -5.21 -10.93
N LEU A 160 -8.06 -5.37 -9.83
CA LEU A 160 -7.80 -6.67 -9.21
C LEU A 160 -9.08 -7.25 -8.59
N LEU A 161 -9.87 -6.43 -7.90
CA LEU A 161 -11.16 -6.85 -7.34
C LEU A 161 -12.15 -7.29 -8.42
N VAL A 162 -12.24 -6.54 -9.52
CA VAL A 162 -13.08 -6.91 -10.68
C VAL A 162 -12.61 -8.21 -11.31
N GLY A 163 -11.29 -8.38 -11.50
CA GLY A 163 -10.72 -9.62 -12.03
C GLY A 163 -10.98 -10.83 -11.13
N ALA A 164 -10.83 -10.68 -9.81
CA ALA A 164 -11.14 -11.74 -8.85
C ALA A 164 -12.63 -12.10 -8.84
N ALA A 165 -13.52 -11.12 -8.91
CA ALA A 165 -14.96 -11.34 -9.00
C ALA A 165 -15.34 -12.09 -10.29
N LEU A 166 -14.77 -11.70 -11.44
CA LEU A 166 -14.95 -12.40 -12.72
C LEU A 166 -14.49 -13.86 -12.63
N LEU A 167 -13.31 -14.12 -12.08
CA LEU A 167 -12.80 -15.48 -11.90
C LEU A 167 -13.73 -16.32 -11.01
N LEU A 168 -14.22 -15.77 -9.89
CA LEU A 168 -15.18 -16.45 -9.03
C LEU A 168 -16.48 -16.79 -9.76
N THR A 169 -17.01 -15.86 -10.58
CA THR A 169 -18.23 -16.12 -11.36
C THR A 169 -18.01 -17.21 -12.42
N VAL A 170 -16.86 -17.22 -13.11
CA VAL A 170 -16.53 -18.25 -14.10
C VAL A 170 -16.35 -19.61 -13.42
N SER A 171 -15.64 -19.68 -12.30
CA SER A 171 -15.47 -20.92 -11.53
C SER A 171 -16.80 -21.46 -11.02
N ALA A 172 -17.69 -20.61 -10.49
CA ALA A 172 -19.02 -21.01 -10.03
C ALA A 172 -19.90 -21.52 -11.19
N SER A 173 -19.84 -20.87 -12.35
CA SER A 173 -20.55 -21.29 -13.55
C SER A 173 -20.10 -22.67 -14.05
N LEU A 174 -18.79 -22.90 -14.06
CA LEU A 174 -18.20 -24.17 -14.46
C LEU A 174 -18.55 -25.30 -13.48
N ALA A 175 -18.48 -25.04 -12.17
CA ALA A 175 -18.86 -26.01 -11.14
C ALA A 175 -20.33 -26.43 -11.25
N LEU A 176 -21.24 -25.47 -11.51
CA LEU A 176 -22.66 -25.77 -11.71
C LEU A 176 -22.91 -26.61 -12.97
N SER A 177 -22.12 -26.38 -14.03
CA SER A 177 -22.21 -27.17 -15.26
C SER A 177 -21.74 -28.61 -15.08
N VAL A 178 -20.71 -28.86 -14.26
CA VAL A 178 -20.20 -30.22 -13.98
C VAL A 178 -21.22 -31.04 -13.19
N VAL A 179 -21.89 -30.44 -12.20
CA VAL A 179 -22.93 -31.12 -11.39
C VAL A 179 -24.13 -31.56 -12.24
N ARG A 180 -24.43 -30.86 -13.33
CA ARG A 180 -25.52 -31.23 -14.26
C ARG A 180 -25.16 -32.36 -15.23
N LEU A 181 -23.88 -32.69 -15.35
CA LEU A 181 -23.37 -33.74 -16.25
C LEU A 181 -23.07 -35.07 -15.55
N SER A 182 -23.35 -35.20 -14.25
CA SER A 182 -23.36 -36.52 -13.58
C SER A 182 -24.72 -37.19 -13.81
N PRO A 183 -24.87 -38.10 -14.79
CA PRO A 183 -26.07 -38.93 -14.85
C PRO A 183 -26.12 -39.81 -13.59
N PRO A 184 -27.31 -40.08 -13.02
CA PRO A 184 -27.44 -41.07 -11.96
C PRO A 184 -26.93 -42.41 -12.51
N GLN A 185 -25.92 -43.00 -11.87
CA GLN A 185 -25.41 -44.31 -12.27
C GLN A 185 -26.52 -45.35 -12.04
N LEU A 186 -27.18 -45.74 -13.13
CA LEU A 186 -27.99 -46.96 -13.21
C LEU A 186 -27.04 -48.15 -12.97
N ALA A 187 -27.22 -48.81 -11.82
CA ALA A 187 -26.50 -50.02 -11.46
C ALA A 187 -26.79 -51.13 -12.47
N LEU A 188 -25.80 -51.52 -13.28
CA LEU A 188 -25.84 -52.69 -14.14
C LEU A 188 -24.51 -53.46 -14.07
N GLY A 189 -24.55 -54.54 -13.29
CA GLY A 189 -23.91 -55.85 -13.50
C GLY A 189 -22.44 -55.92 -13.90
N SER A 190 -21.59 -56.35 -12.96
CA SER A 190 -20.29 -56.97 -13.27
C SER A 190 -20.34 -58.48 -12.96
N GLY A 191 -20.41 -59.28 -14.02
CA GLY A 191 -20.17 -60.73 -13.96
C GLY A 191 -18.70 -61.07 -14.22
N GLY A 192 -18.14 -61.92 -13.35
CA GLY A 192 -17.29 -63.07 -13.69
C GLY A 192 -15.79 -62.86 -13.97
N SER A 193 -14.94 -63.35 -13.05
CA SER A 193 -13.90 -64.36 -13.35
C SER A 193 -13.15 -64.72 -12.05
N GLU A 194 -13.44 -65.89 -11.47
CA GLU A 194 -12.64 -66.51 -10.41
C GLU A 194 -12.39 -67.97 -10.82
N ALA A 195 -11.11 -68.37 -10.75
CA ALA A 195 -10.55 -69.56 -11.40
C ALA A 195 -10.94 -70.88 -10.71
N GLU A 196 -11.11 -71.92 -11.53
CA GLU A 196 -11.39 -73.34 -11.19
C GLU A 196 -10.39 -73.95 -10.20
N LEU A 197 -10.90 -74.56 -9.12
CA LEU A 197 -10.20 -75.53 -8.29
C LEU A 197 -10.87 -76.91 -8.48
N TYR A 198 -10.22 -77.79 -9.23
CA TYR A 198 -10.72 -79.14 -9.54
C TYR A 198 -10.62 -80.08 -8.33
N THR A 199 -11.61 -80.95 -8.13
CA THR A 199 -11.71 -81.81 -6.94
C THR A 199 -10.88 -83.11 -7.09
N PRO A 200 -10.29 -83.67 -6.01
CA PRO A 200 -9.37 -84.83 -6.10
C PRO A 200 -9.94 -86.08 -6.78
N GLY A 201 -11.27 -86.25 -6.80
CA GLY A 201 -11.93 -87.40 -7.41
C GLY A 201 -11.87 -87.42 -8.94
N GLU A 202 -11.77 -86.26 -9.58
CA GLU A 202 -11.80 -86.18 -11.04
C GLU A 202 -10.41 -86.42 -11.67
N ILE A 203 -9.33 -86.34 -10.88
CA ILE A 203 -7.96 -86.68 -11.30
C ILE A 203 -7.78 -88.20 -11.39
N GLN A 204 -8.43 -88.98 -10.51
CA GLN A 204 -8.31 -90.45 -10.53
C GLN A 204 -9.02 -91.10 -11.73
N LEU A 205 -10.10 -90.49 -12.25
CA LEU A 205 -10.88 -91.07 -13.35
C LEU A 205 -10.13 -91.05 -14.70
N ARG A 206 -9.12 -90.19 -14.86
CA ARG A 206 -8.33 -90.05 -16.09
C ARG A 206 -7.06 -90.91 -16.13
N LEU A 207 -6.59 -91.43 -14.99
CA LEU A 207 -5.36 -92.24 -14.92
C LEU A 207 -5.61 -93.74 -15.09
N ASN A 208 -6.87 -94.18 -15.03
CA ASN A 208 -7.28 -95.58 -15.21
C ASN A 208 -8.17 -95.80 -16.46
N ALA A 209 -8.13 -94.88 -17.43
CA ALA A 209 -8.88 -94.94 -18.69
C ALA A 209 -7.94 -95.01 -19.90
#